data_AF-A0A399XBS0-F1
#
_entry.id   AF-A0A399XBS0-F1
#
_cell.length_a   1.000
_cell.length_b   1.000
_cell.length_c   1.000
_cell.angle_alpha   90.00
_cell.angle_beta   90.00
_cell.angle_gamma   90.00
#
_symmetry.space_group_name_H-M   'P 1'
#
loop_
_entity.id
_entity.type
_entity.pdbx_description
1 polymer ?
#
loop_
_entity_poly.entity_id
_entity_poly.type
_entity_poly.pdbx_seq_one_letter_code
_entity_poly.pdbx_strand_id
1 'polypeptide(L)'
;MLHKGWYSSAWCLLLTASLTGCTSIGPRSLSRDRFDYTTAISDSWKDQMLLNIVKIRYADAQVFLDVNSIISQYALDSAITLNSSWSSPKEGFGGGNIFGIGGIGRYFDRPTITFSPMTGEKFAQKLMNPIPPPALLSLIQTGFPIDIVFRLCIHAINGVQNRFGAGARARPADPEFYPLLERMRRVQIAGIMGMRMKKLDKEEASLELFFREKVDPAMEADILATRKVIGLDPHTNEFRVFYGSFSTSDKEVAILTRSVLEVIVDLASYIEVPEVHVAEQRVNPTLKDQQGASAPPIPFIRIHSSQEKPLDAFIAIPYRGYWFWIDDKDLPSKRLFSSLMFVFTLTETESKEGAPIVTIPVGG
;
A
#
# COMPACT_ATOMS: atom_id res chain seq x y z
N MET A 1 -85.68 16.08 -12.33
CA MET A 1 -85.28 16.75 -11.08
C MET A 1 -84.40 15.79 -10.28
N LEU A 2 -83.19 16.25 -9.87
CA LEU A 2 -82.23 15.69 -8.88
C LEU A 2 -81.62 14.32 -9.22
N HIS A 3 -80.30 14.05 -9.23
CA HIS A 3 -79.14 14.40 -8.38
C HIS A 3 -77.87 14.51 -9.26
N LYS A 4 -77.01 15.55 -9.26
CA LYS A 4 -76.02 16.06 -8.27
C LYS A 4 -75.20 15.00 -7.49
N GLY A 5 -73.94 14.83 -7.91
CA GLY A 5 -72.77 14.77 -7.03
C GLY A 5 -72.22 13.39 -6.61
N TRP A 6 -71.21 12.88 -7.33
CA TRP A 6 -70.21 11.95 -6.74
C TRP A 6 -68.82 11.97 -7.44
N TYR A 7 -68.64 12.59 -8.61
CA TYR A 7 -67.36 12.45 -9.32
C TYR A 7 -66.20 13.34 -8.85
N SER A 8 -66.44 14.36 -8.01
CA SER A 8 -65.37 15.27 -7.56
C SER A 8 -64.48 14.73 -6.43
N SER A 9 -64.92 13.72 -5.67
CA SER A 9 -64.12 13.16 -4.56
C SER A 9 -63.09 12.14 -5.02
N ALA A 10 -63.34 11.43 -6.13
CA ALA A 10 -62.40 10.45 -6.69
C ALA A 10 -61.18 11.11 -7.36
N TRP A 11 -61.36 12.28 -7.97
CA TRP A 11 -60.27 13.02 -8.60
C TRP A 11 -59.32 13.69 -7.59
N CYS A 12 -59.81 14.08 -6.40
CA CYS A 12 -58.95 14.62 -5.35
C CYS A 12 -58.08 13.55 -4.66
N LEU A 13 -58.52 12.29 -4.62
CA LEU A 13 -57.73 11.17 -4.06
C LEU A 13 -56.63 10.69 -5.02
N LEU A 14 -56.85 10.79 -6.34
CA LEU A 14 -55.83 10.48 -7.34
C LEU A 14 -54.77 11.57 -7.50
N LEU A 15 -55.12 12.84 -7.24
CA LEU A 15 -54.16 13.95 -7.26
C LEU A 15 -53.31 14.06 -5.99
N THR A 16 -53.72 13.44 -4.88
CA THR A 16 -52.94 13.43 -3.63
C THR A 16 -51.95 12.27 -3.54
N ALA A 17 -52.13 11.21 -4.34
CA ALA A 17 -51.17 10.10 -4.45
C ALA A 17 -49.94 10.41 -5.33
N SER A 18 -50.01 11.45 -6.17
CA SER A 18 -48.89 11.88 -7.03
C SER A 18 -47.91 12.85 -6.36
N LEU A 19 -48.11 13.19 -5.08
CA LEU A 19 -47.22 14.07 -4.30
C LEU A 19 -46.32 13.34 -3.30
N THR A 20 -46.43 12.02 -3.16
CA THR A 20 -45.50 11.23 -2.33
C THR A 20 -44.45 10.57 -3.19
N GLY A 21 -43.29 11.22 -3.32
CA GLY A 21 -42.02 10.52 -3.45
C GLY A 21 -41.42 10.41 -4.85
N CYS A 22 -41.05 11.54 -5.45
CA CYS A 22 -39.75 11.56 -6.14
C CYS A 22 -38.67 11.46 -5.05
N THR A 23 -38.41 10.23 -4.55
CA THR A 23 -37.17 9.97 -3.83
C THR A 23 -36.07 10.23 -4.84
N SER A 24 -35.41 11.38 -4.74
CA SER A 24 -34.24 11.66 -5.56
C SER A 24 -33.27 10.50 -5.33
N ILE A 25 -33.00 9.75 -6.39
CA ILE A 25 -31.80 8.93 -6.49
C ILE A 25 -30.66 9.95 -6.58
N GLY A 26 -30.27 10.44 -5.42
CA GLY A 26 -29.25 11.42 -5.15
C GLY A 26 -28.56 11.05 -3.83
N PRO A 27 -27.59 11.87 -3.40
CA PRO A 27 -26.23 11.61 -2.88
C PRO A 27 -25.88 10.34 -2.09
N ARG A 28 -26.83 9.49 -1.70
CA ARG A 28 -26.62 8.23 -0.96
C ARG A 28 -26.09 7.08 -1.82
N SER A 29 -26.45 7.00 -3.11
CA SER A 29 -25.79 6.06 -4.02
C SER A 29 -24.34 6.46 -4.24
N LEU A 30 -24.07 7.74 -4.52
CA LEU A 30 -22.72 8.25 -4.69
C LEU A 30 -21.81 8.00 -3.47
N SER A 31 -22.32 8.11 -2.24
CA SER A 31 -21.53 7.81 -1.04
C SER A 31 -21.28 6.31 -0.83
N ARG A 32 -22.28 5.45 -1.13
CA ARG A 32 -22.13 3.99 -1.11
C ARG A 32 -21.16 3.52 -2.20
N ASP A 33 -21.35 4.00 -3.42
CA ASP A 33 -20.55 3.67 -4.58
C ASP A 33 -19.11 4.14 -4.34
N ARG A 34 -18.88 5.36 -3.85
CA ARG A 34 -17.52 5.83 -3.49
C ARG A 34 -16.84 4.95 -2.45
N PHE A 35 -17.58 4.44 -1.47
CA PHE A 35 -17.06 3.51 -0.46
C PHE A 35 -16.69 2.15 -1.06
N ASP A 36 -17.60 1.55 -1.83
CA ASP A 36 -17.37 0.27 -2.51
C ASP A 36 -16.21 0.38 -3.53
N TYR A 37 -16.13 1.51 -4.26
CA TYR A 37 -15.05 1.81 -5.19
C TYR A 37 -13.68 2.01 -4.52
N THR A 38 -13.62 2.80 -3.45
CA THR A 38 -12.35 3.05 -2.73
C THR A 38 -11.82 1.75 -2.13
N THR A 39 -12.71 0.89 -1.65
CA THR A 39 -12.38 -0.44 -1.13
C THR A 39 -11.85 -1.35 -2.24
N ALA A 40 -12.55 -1.44 -3.36
CA ALA A 40 -12.12 -2.26 -4.50
C ALA A 40 -10.78 -1.84 -5.10
N ILE A 41 -10.50 -0.53 -5.17
CA ILE A 41 -9.19 -0.01 -5.63
C ILE A 41 -8.09 -0.41 -4.64
N SER A 42 -8.33 -0.22 -3.34
CA SER A 42 -7.37 -0.58 -2.30
C SER A 42 -7.08 -2.08 -2.28
N ASP A 43 -8.11 -2.91 -2.47
CA ASP A 43 -7.97 -4.37 -2.53
C ASP A 43 -7.21 -4.82 -3.79
N SER A 44 -7.52 -4.25 -4.95
CA SER A 44 -6.79 -4.53 -6.19
C SER A 44 -5.30 -4.18 -6.08
N TRP A 45 -4.96 -3.06 -5.47
CA TRP A 45 -3.57 -2.65 -5.30
C TRP A 45 -2.80 -3.56 -4.34
N LYS A 46 -3.43 -3.96 -3.23
CA LYS A 46 -2.91 -5.00 -2.32
C LYS A 46 -2.65 -6.30 -3.08
N ASP A 47 -3.65 -6.81 -3.80
CA ASP A 47 -3.58 -8.06 -4.57
C ASP A 47 -2.46 -8.03 -5.61
N GLN A 48 -2.33 -6.93 -6.37
CA GLN A 48 -1.25 -6.75 -7.33
C GLN A 48 0.12 -6.77 -6.68
N MET A 49 0.26 -6.11 -5.53
CA MET A 49 1.53 -6.07 -4.82
C MET A 49 1.95 -7.46 -4.32
N LEU A 50 1.04 -8.20 -3.68
CA LEU A 50 1.34 -9.56 -3.23
C LEU A 50 1.59 -10.50 -4.41
N LEU A 51 0.83 -10.39 -5.49
CA LEU A 51 1.07 -11.17 -6.69
C LEU A 51 2.47 -10.91 -7.26
N ASN A 52 2.92 -9.66 -7.29
CA ASN A 52 4.28 -9.32 -7.75
C ASN A 52 5.37 -9.86 -6.81
N ILE A 53 5.18 -9.81 -5.49
CA ILE A 53 6.08 -10.44 -4.52
C ILE A 53 6.18 -11.96 -4.80
N VAL A 54 5.03 -12.63 -5.00
CA VAL A 54 5.00 -14.06 -5.31
C VAL A 54 5.65 -14.36 -6.66
N LYS A 55 5.38 -13.57 -7.70
CA LYS A 55 6.01 -13.75 -9.02
C LYS A 55 7.53 -13.68 -8.95
N ILE A 56 8.09 -12.70 -8.23
CA ILE A 56 9.54 -12.61 -8.01
C ILE A 56 10.07 -13.87 -7.35
N ARG A 57 9.34 -14.41 -6.38
CA ARG A 57 9.75 -15.64 -5.69
C ARG A 57 9.92 -16.82 -6.64
N TYR A 58 9.11 -16.87 -7.71
CA TYR A 58 9.15 -17.88 -8.77
C TYR A 58 9.94 -17.43 -10.02
N ALA A 59 10.76 -16.37 -9.91
CA ALA A 59 11.54 -15.79 -11.01
C ALA A 59 10.69 -15.44 -12.25
N ASP A 60 9.44 -15.02 -12.03
CA ASP A 60 8.48 -14.63 -13.05
C ASP A 60 8.49 -13.10 -13.26
N ALA A 61 8.05 -12.64 -14.43
CA ALA A 61 8.01 -11.23 -14.79
C ALA A 61 6.94 -10.46 -14.00
N GLN A 62 7.35 -9.36 -13.37
CA GLN A 62 6.46 -8.46 -12.64
C GLN A 62 5.66 -7.59 -13.60
N VAL A 63 4.43 -7.26 -13.20
CA VAL A 63 3.60 -6.29 -13.91
C VAL A 63 3.02 -5.33 -12.88
N PHE A 64 3.37 -4.06 -12.98
CA PHE A 64 2.70 -2.99 -12.25
C PHE A 64 1.81 -2.22 -13.23
N LEU A 65 0.54 -2.06 -12.87
CA LEU A 65 -0.42 -1.28 -13.63
C LEU A 65 -0.69 0.01 -12.87
N ASP A 66 -0.60 1.15 -13.55
CA ASP A 66 -1.04 2.42 -13.00
C ASP A 66 -2.51 2.67 -13.39
N VAL A 67 -3.31 3.20 -12.47
CA VAL A 67 -4.71 3.53 -12.70
C VAL A 67 -4.79 5.00 -13.08
N ASN A 68 -4.65 5.30 -14.37
CA ASN A 68 -4.49 6.68 -14.86
C ASN A 68 -5.77 7.51 -14.76
N SER A 69 -6.96 6.92 -14.97
CA SER A 69 -8.24 7.62 -14.81
C SER A 69 -9.40 6.64 -14.74
N ILE A 70 -10.43 7.04 -14.00
CA ILE A 70 -11.72 6.34 -13.93
C ILE A 70 -12.76 7.29 -14.53
N ILE A 71 -13.37 6.89 -15.65
CA ILE A 71 -14.50 7.62 -16.24
C ILE A 71 -15.76 6.79 -15.99
N SER A 72 -16.62 7.28 -15.09
CA SER A 72 -17.96 6.71 -14.89
C SER A 72 -18.93 7.27 -15.93
N GLN A 73 -19.54 6.41 -16.73
CA GLN A 73 -20.62 6.78 -17.65
C GLN A 73 -21.94 6.28 -17.09
N TYR A 74 -22.88 7.21 -16.88
CA TYR A 74 -24.23 6.90 -16.43
C TYR A 74 -25.16 6.84 -17.66
N ALA A 75 -25.77 5.69 -17.92
CA ALA A 75 -26.82 5.56 -18.94
C ALA A 75 -28.10 5.07 -18.27
N LEU A 76 -29.19 5.82 -18.46
CA LEU A 76 -30.52 5.46 -17.97
C LEU A 76 -31.40 5.16 -19.18
N ASP A 77 -31.53 3.87 -19.50
CA ASP A 77 -32.42 3.41 -20.57
C ASP A 77 -33.83 3.19 -20.01
N SER A 78 -34.79 3.96 -20.54
CA SER A 78 -36.22 3.76 -20.26
C SER A 78 -36.89 3.10 -21.46
N ALA A 79 -37.34 1.86 -21.29
CA ALA A 79 -38.06 1.12 -22.32
C ALA A 79 -39.45 0.74 -21.79
N ILE A 80 -40.50 1.33 -22.38
CA ILE A 80 -41.89 0.98 -22.07
C ILE A 80 -42.22 -0.30 -22.83
N THR A 81 -42.25 -1.44 -22.14
CA THR A 81 -42.69 -2.72 -22.71
C THR A 81 -43.82 -3.30 -21.87
N LEU A 82 -44.98 -3.49 -22.49
CA LEU A 82 -46.14 -4.15 -21.90
C LEU A 82 -45.98 -5.66 -22.03
N ASN A 83 -45.24 -6.28 -21.11
CA ASN A 83 -45.22 -7.74 -20.94
C ASN A 83 -44.90 -8.09 -19.48
N SER A 84 -45.74 -8.92 -18.85
CA SER A 84 -45.54 -9.41 -17.49
C SER A 84 -44.67 -10.68 -17.50
N SER A 85 -43.42 -10.59 -17.07
CA SER A 85 -42.59 -11.76 -16.77
C SER A 85 -41.97 -11.61 -15.39
N TRP A 86 -42.22 -12.59 -14.52
CA TRP A 86 -41.71 -12.62 -13.16
C TRP A 86 -40.34 -13.30 -13.15
N SER A 87 -39.28 -12.57 -12.78
CA SER A 87 -37.97 -13.18 -12.51
C SER A 87 -37.33 -12.53 -11.28
N SER A 88 -36.72 -13.35 -10.44
CA SER A 88 -36.14 -12.97 -9.16
C SER A 88 -34.86 -12.13 -9.33
N PRO A 89 -34.58 -11.13 -8.48
CA PRO A 89 -33.33 -10.36 -8.55
C PRO A 89 -32.13 -11.27 -8.22
N LYS A 90 -31.09 -11.24 -9.06
CA LYS A 90 -29.77 -11.76 -8.69
C LYS A 90 -28.97 -10.61 -8.07
N GLU A 91 -28.47 -10.80 -6.87
CA GLU A 91 -27.43 -9.93 -6.30
C GLU A 91 -26.09 -10.23 -7.00
N GLY A 92 -25.46 -9.22 -7.59
CA GLY A 92 -24.18 -9.32 -8.27
C GLY A 92 -23.77 -8.01 -8.97
N PHE A 93 -22.47 -7.87 -9.23
CA PHE A 93 -21.88 -6.70 -9.90
C PHE A 93 -22.44 -6.60 -11.33
N GLY A 94 -23.31 -5.63 -11.57
CA GLY A 94 -23.97 -5.39 -12.86
C GLY A 94 -25.47 -5.17 -12.72
N GLY A 95 -25.86 -3.90 -12.58
CA GLY A 95 -27.21 -3.37 -12.84
C GLY A 95 -28.36 -4.06 -12.09
N GLY A 96 -28.76 -3.49 -10.95
CA GLY A 96 -30.01 -3.87 -10.28
C GLY A 96 -31.23 -3.43 -11.08
N ASN A 97 -32.14 -4.37 -11.39
CA ASN A 97 -33.43 -4.04 -11.99
C ASN A 97 -34.30 -3.28 -10.96
N ILE A 98 -34.68 -2.04 -11.27
CA ILE A 98 -35.64 -1.28 -10.46
C ILE A 98 -37.02 -1.43 -11.12
N PHE A 99 -37.91 -2.20 -10.50
CA PHE A 99 -39.29 -2.36 -10.95
C PHE A 99 -40.19 -1.29 -10.29
N GLY A 100 -40.77 -0.42 -11.11
CA GLY A 100 -41.89 0.46 -10.73
C GLY A 100 -43.15 0.05 -11.49
N ILE A 101 -44.32 0.19 -10.87
CA ILE A 101 -45.62 -0.09 -11.51
C ILE A 101 -45.74 0.81 -12.75
N GLY A 102 -45.65 0.22 -13.95
CA GLY A 102 -45.78 0.89 -15.25
C GLY A 102 -44.50 0.99 -16.09
N GLY A 103 -43.33 0.53 -15.64
CA GLY A 103 -42.10 0.56 -16.44
C GLY A 103 -40.94 -0.27 -15.90
N ILE A 104 -40.07 -0.75 -16.79
CA ILE A 104 -38.78 -1.37 -16.45
C ILE A 104 -37.69 -0.31 -16.63
N GLY A 105 -37.11 0.17 -15.54
CA GLY A 105 -35.90 1.00 -15.57
C GLY A 105 -34.66 0.12 -15.50
N ARG A 106 -33.81 0.16 -16.54
CA ARG A 106 -32.50 -0.52 -16.50
C ARG A 106 -31.43 0.49 -16.08
N TYR A 107 -30.83 0.27 -14.91
CA TYR A 107 -29.68 1.04 -14.45
C TYR A 107 -28.39 0.30 -14.86
N PHE A 108 -27.60 0.91 -15.75
CA PHE A 108 -26.28 0.40 -16.12
C PHE A 108 -25.20 1.37 -15.60
N ASP A 109 -24.34 0.88 -14.71
CA ASP A 109 -23.07 1.52 -14.38
C ASP A 109 -21.93 0.65 -14.94
N ARG A 110 -21.16 1.20 -15.87
CA ARG A 110 -19.99 0.55 -16.48
C ARG A 110 -18.81 1.53 -16.45
N PRO A 111 -18.07 1.64 -15.32
CA PRO A 111 -16.87 2.45 -15.31
C PRO A 111 -15.85 1.85 -16.30
N THR A 112 -15.31 2.69 -17.17
CA THR A 112 -14.15 2.30 -17.99
C THR A 112 -12.90 2.62 -17.19
N ILE A 113 -12.22 1.58 -16.69
CA ILE A 113 -10.94 1.71 -15.99
C ILE A 113 -9.84 1.63 -17.02
N THR A 114 -9.10 2.72 -17.23
CA THR A 114 -7.95 2.73 -18.14
C THR A 114 -6.70 2.37 -17.35
N PHE A 115 -6.23 1.12 -17.49
CA PHE A 115 -4.95 0.70 -16.95
C PHE A 115 -3.84 1.06 -17.95
N SER A 116 -2.80 1.75 -17.49
CA SER A 116 -1.59 1.94 -18.27
C SER A 116 -0.46 1.13 -17.64
N PRO A 117 0.10 0.14 -18.35
CA PRO A 117 1.20 -0.64 -17.80
C PRO A 117 2.42 0.27 -17.60
N MET A 118 3.09 0.16 -16.45
CA MET A 118 4.37 0.83 -16.26
C MET A 118 5.43 0.08 -17.08
N THR A 119 5.77 0.60 -18.27
CA THR A 119 6.77 0.00 -19.18
C THR A 119 7.94 0.94 -19.45
N GLY A 120 9.09 0.36 -19.79
CA GLY A 120 10.26 1.11 -20.26
C GLY A 120 10.98 1.89 -19.16
N GLU A 121 11.34 3.14 -19.45
CA GLU A 121 12.19 3.99 -18.60
C GLU A 121 11.54 4.34 -17.26
N LYS A 122 10.21 4.59 -17.23
CA LYS A 122 9.49 4.89 -15.98
C LYS A 122 9.51 3.73 -14.99
N PHE A 123 9.39 2.50 -15.48
CA PHE A 123 9.53 1.30 -14.65
C PHE A 123 10.94 1.19 -14.07
N ALA A 124 11.96 1.35 -14.92
CA ALA A 124 13.36 1.30 -14.49
C ALA A 124 13.67 2.39 -13.45
N GLN A 125 13.24 3.62 -13.69
CA GLN A 125 13.48 4.75 -12.80
C GLN A 125 12.76 4.60 -11.46
N LYS A 126 11.50 4.14 -11.44
CA LYS A 126 10.72 4.04 -10.20
C LYS A 126 11.09 2.82 -9.35
N LEU A 127 11.42 1.68 -9.97
CA LEU A 127 11.64 0.43 -9.24
C LEU A 127 13.11 0.12 -8.98
N MET A 128 14.02 0.56 -9.86
CA MET A 128 15.44 0.22 -9.73
C MET A 128 16.27 1.33 -9.06
N ASN A 129 15.81 2.57 -9.05
CA ASN A 129 16.53 3.62 -8.33
C ASN A 129 16.41 3.43 -6.81
N PRO A 130 17.52 3.56 -6.06
CA PRO A 130 17.47 3.56 -4.61
C PRO A 130 16.56 4.67 -4.05
N ILE A 131 15.85 4.37 -2.98
CA ILE A 131 15.00 5.36 -2.31
C ILE A 131 15.89 6.45 -1.71
N PRO A 132 15.70 7.74 -2.00
CA PRO A 132 16.60 8.78 -1.49
C PRO A 132 16.52 8.87 0.05
N PRO A 133 17.65 8.93 0.79
CA PRO A 133 17.65 9.03 2.25
C PRO A 133 16.75 10.14 2.83
N PRO A 134 16.67 11.35 2.22
CA PRO A 134 15.75 12.38 2.68
C PRO A 134 14.26 11.97 2.70
N ALA A 135 13.81 11.14 1.74
CA ALA A 135 12.43 10.66 1.73
C ALA A 135 12.16 9.67 2.88
N LEU A 136 13.10 8.75 3.16
CA LEU A 136 12.98 7.82 4.28
C LEU A 136 13.00 8.54 5.64
N LEU A 137 13.87 9.53 5.76
CA LEU A 137 13.98 10.31 6.97
C LEU A 137 12.71 11.18 7.16
N SER A 138 12.16 11.77 6.10
CA SER A 138 10.88 12.48 6.16
C SER A 138 9.74 11.60 6.68
N LEU A 139 9.66 10.34 6.25
CA LEU A 139 8.72 9.34 6.80
C LEU A 139 8.90 9.13 8.30
N ILE A 140 10.14 9.01 8.76
CA ILE A 140 10.46 8.83 10.18
C ILE A 140 10.03 10.05 11.00
N GLN A 141 10.23 11.25 10.44
CA GLN A 141 9.80 12.50 11.07
C GLN A 141 8.28 12.65 11.14
N THR A 142 7.53 12.11 10.17
CA THR A 142 6.04 12.10 10.21
C THR A 142 5.47 11.03 11.15
N GLY A 143 6.33 10.25 11.80
CA GLY A 143 5.96 9.31 12.86
C GLY A 143 5.99 7.83 12.46
N PHE A 144 6.42 7.50 11.24
CA PHE A 144 6.60 6.09 10.86
C PHE A 144 7.71 5.45 11.68
N PRO A 145 7.54 4.21 12.17
CA PRO A 145 8.54 3.56 13.01
C PRO A 145 9.88 3.36 12.28
N ILE A 146 10.95 3.94 12.84
CA ILE A 146 12.29 3.88 12.24
C ILE A 146 12.80 2.45 12.08
N ASP A 147 12.46 1.56 13.02
CA ASP A 147 12.78 0.14 12.98
C ASP A 147 12.12 -0.56 11.77
N ILE A 148 10.87 -0.21 11.43
CA ILE A 148 10.19 -0.76 10.25
C ILE A 148 10.78 -0.16 8.97
N VAL A 149 10.90 1.17 8.91
CA VAL A 149 11.38 1.88 7.71
C VAL A 149 12.80 1.44 7.36
N PHE A 150 13.71 1.38 8.32
CA PHE A 150 15.10 0.98 8.05
C PHE A 150 15.21 -0.52 7.78
N ARG A 151 14.53 -1.38 8.55
CA ARG A 151 14.56 -2.82 8.28
C ARG A 151 14.04 -3.15 6.86
N LEU A 152 13.07 -2.38 6.36
CA LEU A 152 12.54 -2.54 5.01
C LEU A 152 13.44 -1.92 3.94
N CYS A 153 13.87 -0.67 4.12
CA CYS A 153 14.35 0.18 3.04
C CYS A 153 15.86 0.38 2.98
N ILE A 154 16.66 -0.10 3.94
CA ILE A 154 18.13 0.10 3.92
C ILE A 154 18.91 -1.21 3.81
N HIS A 155 20.00 -1.18 3.06
CA HIS A 155 21.03 -2.23 3.05
C HIS A 155 22.00 -2.07 4.21
N ALA A 156 22.36 -0.83 4.56
CA ALA A 156 23.30 -0.54 5.63
C ALA A 156 23.18 0.91 6.15
N ILE A 157 23.64 1.13 7.38
CA ILE A 157 23.86 2.44 7.99
C ILE A 157 25.27 2.48 8.61
N ASN A 158 26.14 3.38 8.13
CA ASN A 158 27.55 3.48 8.54
C ASN A 158 28.26 2.12 8.61
N GLY A 159 28.11 1.30 7.57
CA GLY A 159 28.72 -0.03 7.49
C GLY A 159 27.95 -1.14 8.19
N VAL A 160 27.05 -0.84 9.14
CA VAL A 160 26.22 -1.85 9.83
C VAL A 160 25.17 -2.38 8.87
N GLN A 161 25.26 -3.68 8.56
CA GLN A 161 24.54 -4.34 7.48
C GLN A 161 23.18 -4.89 7.92
N ASN A 162 22.14 -4.63 7.12
CA ASN A 162 20.81 -5.23 7.25
C ASN A 162 20.71 -6.56 6.50
N ARG A 163 19.92 -7.54 6.95
CA ARG A 163 19.67 -8.81 6.23
C ARG A 163 19.18 -8.56 4.81
N PHE A 164 19.67 -9.32 3.85
CA PHE A 164 19.09 -9.40 2.50
C PHE A 164 18.95 -10.87 2.11
N GLY A 165 17.75 -11.33 1.76
CA GLY A 165 17.44 -12.76 1.66
C GLY A 165 17.45 -13.34 0.24
N ALA A 166 17.86 -12.58 -0.77
CA ALA A 166 17.63 -12.95 -2.17
C ALA A 166 18.90 -13.13 -3.01
N GLY A 167 18.90 -14.22 -3.80
CA GLY A 167 19.90 -14.51 -4.83
C GLY A 167 21.32 -14.65 -4.28
N ALA A 168 22.31 -14.35 -5.14
CA ALA A 168 23.73 -14.44 -4.79
C ALA A 168 24.19 -13.43 -3.72
N ARG A 169 23.36 -12.42 -3.40
CA ARG A 169 23.64 -11.41 -2.37
C ARG A 169 23.02 -11.77 -1.01
N ALA A 170 22.46 -12.98 -0.87
CA ALA A 170 21.83 -13.41 0.36
C ALA A 170 22.83 -13.36 1.53
N ARG A 171 22.45 -12.67 2.61
CA ARG A 171 23.28 -12.45 3.79
C ARG A 171 22.43 -12.20 5.04
N PRO A 172 22.85 -12.67 6.21
CA PRO A 172 22.22 -12.28 7.47
C PRO A 172 22.45 -10.79 7.76
N ALA A 173 21.70 -10.25 8.72
CA ALA A 173 22.00 -8.95 9.30
C ALA A 173 23.23 -9.06 10.21
N ASP A 174 23.98 -7.97 10.38
CA ASP A 174 25.00 -7.89 11.42
C ASP A 174 24.33 -8.01 12.80
N PRO A 175 24.99 -8.64 13.80
CA PRO A 175 24.44 -8.80 15.15
C PRO A 175 24.01 -7.48 15.80
N GLU A 176 24.66 -6.37 15.45
CA GLU A 176 24.40 -5.03 15.96
C GLU A 176 23.18 -4.36 15.32
N PHE A 177 22.70 -4.84 14.16
CA PHE A 177 21.70 -4.15 13.37
C PHE A 177 20.33 -4.05 14.06
N TYR A 178 19.79 -5.16 14.58
CA TYR A 178 18.49 -5.12 15.27
C TYR A 178 18.54 -4.36 16.60
N PRO A 179 19.55 -4.57 17.48
CA PRO A 179 19.71 -3.76 18.68
C PRO A 179 19.86 -2.26 18.40
N LEU A 180 20.52 -1.89 17.28
CA LEU A 180 20.61 -0.51 16.83
C LEU A 180 19.22 0.06 16.51
N LEU A 181 18.41 -0.64 15.71
CA LEU A 181 17.06 -0.18 15.37
C LEU A 181 16.15 -0.04 16.58
N GLU A 182 16.22 -0.95 17.55
CA GLU A 182 15.47 -0.85 18.80
C GLU A 182 15.83 0.41 19.60
N ARG A 183 17.13 0.74 19.71
CA ARG A 183 17.60 1.97 20.37
C ARG A 183 17.12 3.20 19.61
N MET A 184 17.31 3.23 18.29
CA MET A 184 16.85 4.33 17.45
C MET A 184 15.34 4.54 17.58
N ARG A 185 14.56 3.46 17.69
CA ARG A 185 13.11 3.52 17.91
C ARG A 185 12.75 4.10 19.27
N ARG A 186 13.45 3.75 20.35
CA ARG A 186 13.26 4.39 21.67
C ARG A 186 13.53 5.88 21.62
N VAL A 187 14.65 6.29 21.00
CA VAL A 187 15.01 7.70 20.84
C VAL A 187 13.99 8.46 19.98
N GLN A 188 13.44 7.81 18.94
CA GLN A 188 12.37 8.37 18.11
C GLN A 188 11.08 8.59 18.91
N ILE A 189 10.62 7.59 19.66
CA ILE A 189 9.39 7.67 20.47
C ILE A 189 9.50 8.77 21.54
N ALA A 190 10.69 8.96 22.10
CA ALA A 190 10.97 10.01 23.06
C ALA A 190 11.01 11.43 22.44
N GLY A 191 10.93 11.57 21.10
CA GLY A 191 10.93 12.85 20.41
C GLY A 191 12.25 13.63 20.52
N ILE A 192 13.35 12.91 20.76
CA ILE A 192 14.69 13.50 20.95
C ILE A 192 15.39 13.68 19.60
N MET A 193 15.13 12.78 18.66
CA MET A 193 15.67 12.83 17.30
C MET A 193 14.84 13.78 16.44
N GLY A 194 15.50 14.75 15.84
CA GLY A 194 14.93 15.66 14.86
C GLY A 194 15.78 15.71 13.60
N MET A 195 15.21 16.30 12.56
CA MET A 195 15.88 16.48 11.27
C MET A 195 15.61 17.87 10.75
N ARG A 196 16.59 18.42 10.04
CA ARG A 196 16.44 19.69 9.33
C ARG A 196 17.17 19.65 7.99
N MET A 197 16.55 20.25 6.98
CA MET A 197 17.22 20.52 5.72
C MET A 197 17.96 21.84 5.83
N LYS A 198 19.28 21.81 5.72
CA LYS A 198 20.11 23.01 5.67
C LYS A 198 20.55 23.24 4.23
N LYS A 199 20.14 24.37 3.65
CA LYS A 199 20.66 24.81 2.35
C LYS A 199 22.12 25.19 2.53
N LEU A 200 23.05 24.52 1.85
CA LEU A 200 24.39 25.08 1.67
C LEU A 200 24.32 26.17 0.60
N ASP A 201 25.21 27.16 0.70
CA ASP A 201 25.24 28.38 -0.13
C ASP A 201 25.41 28.16 -1.65
N LYS A 202 25.40 26.91 -2.13
CA LYS A 202 25.31 26.53 -3.55
C LYS A 202 24.55 25.20 -3.69
N GLU A 203 23.24 25.29 -3.94
CA GLU A 203 22.29 24.28 -4.46
C GLU A 203 22.15 22.90 -3.79
N GLU A 204 23.08 22.44 -2.96
CA GLU A 204 22.96 21.17 -2.24
C GLU A 204 22.34 21.39 -0.85
N ALA A 205 21.08 20.98 -0.70
CA ALA A 205 20.47 20.88 0.61
C ALA A 205 21.05 19.66 1.35
N SER A 206 21.78 19.90 2.43
CA SER A 206 22.24 18.83 3.32
C SER A 206 21.16 18.51 4.35
N LEU A 207 20.91 17.22 4.56
CA LEU A 207 20.03 16.75 5.61
C LEU A 207 20.83 16.56 6.89
N GLU A 208 20.47 17.28 7.94
CA GLU A 208 21.12 17.20 9.24
C GLU A 208 20.19 16.49 10.22
N LEU A 209 20.68 15.40 10.82
CA LEU A 209 20.04 14.73 11.94
C LEU A 209 20.57 15.33 13.23
N PHE A 210 19.68 15.68 14.15
CA PHE A 210 20.05 16.26 15.43
C PHE A 210 19.37 15.61 16.62
N PHE A 211 20.03 15.69 17.77
CA PHE A 211 19.49 15.23 19.05
C PHE A 211 19.29 16.44 19.98
N ARG A 212 18.21 16.43 20.78
CA ARG A 212 17.99 17.45 21.81
C ARG A 212 19.10 17.39 22.87
N GLU A 213 19.54 18.56 23.34
CA GLU A 213 20.62 18.68 24.32
C GLU A 213 20.24 18.20 25.73
N LYS A 214 18.97 18.37 26.12
CA LYS A 214 18.47 17.95 27.45
C LYS A 214 17.72 16.64 27.32
N VAL A 215 18.31 15.58 27.85
CA VAL A 215 17.78 14.21 27.81
C VAL A 215 17.93 13.55 29.17
N ASP A 216 17.01 12.63 29.47
CA ASP A 216 17.12 11.82 30.68
C ASP A 216 18.33 10.88 30.61
N PRO A 217 18.96 10.51 31.75
CA PRO A 217 20.18 9.68 31.77
C PRO A 217 20.05 8.34 31.04
N ALA A 218 18.86 7.74 31.05
CA ALA A 218 18.58 6.49 30.33
C ALA A 218 18.63 6.68 28.80
N MET A 219 18.17 7.83 28.30
CA MET A 219 18.19 8.15 26.87
C MET A 219 19.58 8.59 26.41
N GLU A 220 20.35 9.25 27.27
CA GLU A 220 21.75 9.56 27.00
C GLU A 220 22.57 8.28 26.75
N ALA A 221 22.35 7.23 27.55
CA ALA A 221 22.98 5.93 27.34
C ALA A 221 22.60 5.29 25.99
N ASP A 222 21.31 5.33 25.61
CA ASP A 222 20.85 4.81 24.31
C ASP A 222 21.42 5.60 23.12
N ILE A 223 21.54 6.93 23.25
CA ILE A 223 22.14 7.81 22.23
C ILE A 223 23.64 7.51 22.08
N LEU A 224 24.38 7.43 23.20
CA LEU A 224 25.81 7.12 23.18
C LEU A 224 26.07 5.72 22.61
N ALA A 225 25.25 4.74 22.98
CA ALA A 225 25.34 3.38 22.42
C ALA A 225 25.03 3.36 20.92
N THR A 226 24.04 4.14 20.47
CA THR A 226 23.73 4.32 19.04
C THR A 226 24.94 4.92 18.33
N ARG A 227 25.44 6.07 18.79
CA ARG A 227 26.62 6.76 18.23
C ARG A 227 27.83 5.83 18.12
N LYS A 228 28.12 5.07 19.17
CA LYS A 228 29.23 4.11 19.18
C LYS A 228 29.09 3.04 18.08
N VAL A 229 27.90 2.47 17.90
CA VAL A 229 27.66 1.41 16.90
C VAL A 229 27.85 1.93 15.47
N ILE A 230 27.40 3.14 15.18
CA ILE A 230 27.53 3.76 13.85
C ILE A 230 28.76 4.67 13.71
N GLY A 231 29.70 4.65 14.66
CA GLY A 231 30.97 5.37 14.57
C GLY A 231 30.86 6.90 14.56
N LEU A 232 29.88 7.47 15.29
CA LEU A 232 29.66 8.91 15.38
C LEU A 232 30.35 9.54 16.61
N ASP A 233 30.73 10.81 16.48
CA ASP A 233 31.26 11.63 17.57
C ASP A 233 30.27 11.71 18.75
N PRO A 234 30.67 11.31 19.97
CA PRO A 234 29.80 11.34 21.15
C PRO A 234 29.39 12.75 21.60
N HIS A 235 30.11 13.80 21.18
CA HIS A 235 29.88 15.18 21.65
C HIS A 235 29.15 16.06 20.65
N THR A 236 29.09 15.65 19.38
CA THR A 236 28.40 16.39 18.34
C THR A 236 26.90 16.04 18.33
N ASN A 237 26.04 17.06 18.17
CA ASN A 237 24.59 16.90 18.10
C ASN A 237 24.02 17.07 16.70
N GLU A 238 24.84 17.31 15.68
CA GLU A 238 24.42 17.53 14.29
C GLU A 238 25.24 16.63 13.36
N PHE A 239 24.56 15.79 12.58
CA PHE A 239 25.21 14.85 11.66
C PHE A 239 24.69 15.02 10.24
N ARG A 240 25.60 15.14 9.28
CA ARG A 240 25.24 15.21 7.86
C ARG A 240 24.84 13.83 7.35
N VAL A 241 23.68 13.72 6.73
CA VAL A 241 23.22 12.47 6.12
C VAL A 241 23.49 12.49 4.62
N PHE A 242 24.01 11.38 4.08
CA PHE A 242 24.18 11.19 2.65
C PHE A 242 23.93 9.73 2.23
N TYR A 243 23.77 9.51 0.92
CA TYR A 243 23.62 8.17 0.36
C TYR A 243 24.98 7.49 0.22
N GLY A 244 25.18 6.35 0.89
CA GLY A 244 26.45 5.61 0.85
C GLY A 244 26.51 4.44 1.83
N SER A 245 27.45 3.53 1.64
CA SER A 245 27.65 2.37 2.51
C SER A 245 28.49 2.66 3.75
N PHE A 246 29.45 3.59 3.63
CA PHE A 246 30.39 3.94 4.69
C PHE A 246 30.48 5.45 4.84
N SER A 247 30.67 5.90 6.08
CA SER A 247 31.00 7.28 6.38
C SER A 247 32.50 7.54 6.18
N THR A 248 32.85 8.76 5.79
CA THR A 248 34.25 9.23 5.73
C THR A 248 34.69 9.97 6.99
N SER A 249 33.76 10.26 7.91
CA SER A 249 33.97 11.07 9.10
C SER A 249 33.03 10.65 10.25
N ASP A 250 33.40 10.97 11.48
CA ASP A 250 32.57 10.75 12.68
C ASP A 250 31.40 11.76 12.80
N LYS A 251 31.28 12.69 11.84
CA LYS A 251 30.19 13.68 11.76
C LYS A 251 29.19 13.42 10.63
N GLU A 252 29.28 12.26 9.98
CA GLU A 252 28.40 11.92 8.86
C GLU A 252 27.72 10.56 9.05
N VAL A 253 26.49 10.47 8.54
CA VAL A 253 25.69 9.25 8.48
C VAL A 253 25.47 8.88 7.02
N ALA A 254 26.17 7.84 6.58
CA ALA A 254 25.99 7.16 5.32
C ALA A 254 24.84 6.15 5.44
N ILE A 255 23.80 6.34 4.62
CA ILE A 255 22.68 5.40 4.53
C ILE A 255 22.67 4.80 3.13
N LEU A 256 22.88 3.49 3.04
CA LEU A 256 22.74 2.76 1.79
C LEU A 256 21.31 2.26 1.70
N THR A 257 20.51 2.90 0.86
CA THR A 257 19.10 2.56 0.68
C THR A 257 18.90 1.48 -0.38
N ARG A 258 17.78 0.77 -0.29
CA ARG A 258 17.31 -0.19 -1.27
C ARG A 258 16.48 0.52 -2.32
N SER A 259 16.42 -0.04 -3.52
CA SER A 259 15.34 0.27 -4.46
C SER A 259 14.06 -0.45 -4.06
N VAL A 260 12.91 -0.02 -4.58
CA VAL A 260 11.64 -0.74 -4.37
C VAL A 260 11.77 -2.19 -4.83
N LEU A 261 12.36 -2.44 -5.99
CA LEU A 261 12.57 -3.80 -6.49
C LEU A 261 13.35 -4.65 -5.48
N GLU A 262 14.41 -4.11 -4.88
CA GLU A 262 15.18 -4.81 -3.87
C GLU A 262 14.37 -5.09 -2.60
N VAL A 263 13.48 -4.18 -2.20
CA VAL A 263 12.54 -4.41 -1.10
C VAL A 263 11.61 -5.58 -1.42
N ILE A 264 10.98 -5.59 -2.60
CA ILE A 264 10.05 -6.65 -3.01
C ILE A 264 10.79 -8.00 -3.12
N VAL A 265 12.01 -7.98 -3.66
CA VAL A 265 12.89 -9.15 -3.77
C VAL A 265 13.28 -9.70 -2.40
N ASP A 266 13.59 -8.85 -1.42
CA ASP A 266 13.85 -9.29 -0.05
C ASP A 266 12.59 -9.85 0.62
N LEU A 267 11.44 -9.20 0.46
CA LEU A 267 10.16 -9.70 1.00
C LEU A 267 9.76 -11.04 0.41
N ALA A 268 10.00 -11.25 -0.88
CA ALA A 268 9.74 -12.52 -1.55
C ALA A 268 10.52 -13.68 -0.90
N SER A 269 11.72 -13.41 -0.35
CA SER A 269 12.52 -14.43 0.34
C SER A 269 11.84 -15.02 1.58
N TYR A 270 10.86 -14.33 2.19
CA TYR A 270 10.12 -14.80 3.36
C TYR A 270 8.88 -15.62 3.02
N ILE A 271 8.50 -15.76 1.75
CA ILE A 271 7.34 -16.56 1.37
C ILE A 271 7.58 -18.02 1.74
N GLU A 272 6.65 -18.62 2.48
CA GLU A 272 6.58 -20.06 2.71
C GLU A 272 6.05 -20.71 1.43
N VAL A 273 6.94 -21.32 0.65
CA VAL A 273 6.58 -21.96 -0.61
C VAL A 273 6.14 -23.42 -0.40
N PRO A 274 5.23 -23.96 -1.23
CA PRO A 274 4.84 -25.37 -1.13
C PRO A 274 6.03 -26.31 -1.33
N GLU A 275 6.16 -27.32 -0.49
CA GLU A 275 7.27 -28.30 -0.57
C GLU A 275 7.34 -29.00 -1.94
N VAL A 276 6.19 -29.27 -2.54
CA VAL A 276 6.08 -29.85 -3.89
C VAL A 276 6.76 -28.96 -4.93
N HIS A 277 6.60 -27.63 -4.84
CA HIS A 277 7.24 -26.70 -5.76
C HIS A 277 8.77 -26.66 -5.59
N VAL A 278 9.26 -26.88 -4.37
CA VAL A 278 10.70 -27.01 -4.08
C VAL A 278 11.24 -28.32 -4.65
N ALA A 279 10.55 -29.44 -4.40
CA ALA A 279 10.94 -30.76 -4.89
C ALA A 279 11.00 -30.81 -6.43
N GLU A 280 10.09 -30.11 -7.09
CA GLU A 280 10.05 -29.98 -8.55
C GLU A 280 10.96 -28.87 -9.12
N GLN A 281 11.81 -28.25 -8.28
CA GLN A 281 12.75 -27.19 -8.68
C GLN A 281 12.09 -25.96 -9.33
N ARG A 282 10.80 -25.72 -9.05
CA ARG A 282 10.10 -24.52 -9.52
C ARG A 282 10.52 -23.28 -8.75
N VAL A 283 11.02 -23.48 -7.52
CA VAL A 283 11.34 -22.42 -6.58
C VAL A 283 12.38 -22.93 -5.58
N ASN A 284 13.34 -22.08 -5.19
CA ASN A 284 14.30 -22.42 -4.13
C ASN A 284 13.58 -22.62 -2.79
N PRO A 285 14.10 -23.42 -1.84
CA PRO A 285 13.53 -23.50 -0.50
C PRO A 285 13.59 -22.16 0.22
N THR A 286 12.62 -21.90 1.10
CA THR A 286 12.63 -20.72 1.97
C THR A 286 13.71 -20.90 3.02
N LEU A 287 14.67 -19.98 3.06
CA LEU A 287 15.74 -20.01 4.05
C LEU A 287 15.14 -19.81 5.44
N LYS A 288 15.41 -20.75 6.35
CA LYS A 288 15.15 -20.54 7.77
C LYS A 288 16.22 -19.58 8.28
N ASP A 289 15.84 -18.44 8.84
CA ASP A 289 16.79 -17.47 9.39
C ASP A 289 17.74 -18.18 10.39
N GLN A 290 19.05 -18.07 10.17
CA GLN A 290 20.08 -18.75 10.98
C GLN A 290 20.13 -18.15 12.39
N GLN A 291 20.12 -19.02 13.41
CA GLN A 291 19.89 -18.69 14.82
C GLN A 291 21.16 -18.28 15.59
N GLY A 292 20.97 -17.37 16.56
CA GLY A 292 21.67 -17.35 17.84
C GLY A 292 20.74 -17.89 18.96
N ALA A 293 21.32 -18.52 19.97
CA ALA A 293 20.74 -19.56 20.83
C ALA A 293 19.54 -19.24 21.78
N SER A 294 18.62 -18.29 21.56
CA SER A 294 17.55 -18.05 22.57
C SER A 294 16.20 -17.47 22.11
N ALA A 295 15.80 -17.54 20.84
CA ALA A 295 14.41 -17.31 20.44
C ALA A 295 14.15 -17.81 19.01
N PRO A 296 12.91 -18.21 18.65
CA PRO A 296 12.58 -18.45 17.25
C PRO A 296 12.72 -17.14 16.45
N PRO A 297 13.33 -17.16 15.27
CA PRO A 297 13.38 -15.98 14.41
C PRO A 297 11.95 -15.61 14.02
N ILE A 298 11.53 -14.39 14.36
CA ILE A 298 10.25 -13.87 13.89
C ILE A 298 10.52 -13.32 12.48
N PRO A 299 10.04 -14.01 11.42
CA PRO A 299 10.22 -13.54 10.06
C PRO A 299 9.62 -12.14 9.95
N PHE A 300 10.25 -11.28 9.13
CA PHE A 300 9.83 -9.88 9.05
C PHE A 300 8.36 -9.78 8.61
N ILE A 301 7.99 -10.58 7.61
CA ILE A 301 6.62 -10.81 7.13
C ILE A 301 6.39 -12.32 7.03
N ARG A 302 5.15 -12.78 7.27
CA ARG A 302 4.71 -14.15 7.01
C ARG A 302 3.75 -14.17 5.84
N ILE A 303 4.13 -14.89 4.80
CA ILE A 303 3.28 -15.16 3.63
C ILE A 303 3.19 -16.66 3.49
N HIS A 304 2.02 -17.19 3.77
CA HIS A 304 1.73 -18.63 3.78
C HIS A 304 1.36 -19.14 2.39
N SER A 305 1.36 -20.47 2.21
CA SER A 305 0.82 -21.11 1.01
C SER A 305 0.00 -22.39 1.30
N SER A 306 -1.03 -22.63 0.49
CA SER A 306 -2.01 -23.72 0.63
C SER A 306 -2.67 -24.03 -0.70
N GLN A 307 -3.21 -25.23 -0.87
CA GLN A 307 -3.95 -25.59 -2.08
C GLN A 307 -5.35 -24.95 -2.08
N GLU A 308 -5.98 -24.86 -0.91
CA GLU A 308 -7.32 -24.27 -0.75
C GLU A 308 -7.23 -22.80 -0.36
N LYS A 309 -8.25 -22.02 -0.73
CA LYS A 309 -8.33 -20.61 -0.36
C LYS A 309 -8.51 -20.45 1.16
N PRO A 310 -7.70 -19.64 1.85
CA PRO A 310 -7.90 -19.36 3.26
C PRO A 310 -9.22 -18.60 3.51
N LEU A 311 -9.88 -18.91 4.63
CA LEU A 311 -11.13 -18.24 5.03
C LEU A 311 -10.88 -16.85 5.61
N ASP A 312 -9.89 -16.73 6.52
CA ASP A 312 -9.59 -15.50 7.28
C ASP A 312 -8.26 -14.87 6.83
N ALA A 313 -8.18 -14.43 5.57
CA ALA A 313 -6.98 -13.77 5.05
C ALA A 313 -7.16 -12.25 4.99
N PHE A 314 -6.13 -11.50 5.39
CA PHE A 314 -6.06 -10.05 5.14
C PHE A 314 -5.99 -9.76 3.63
N ILE A 315 -5.28 -10.64 2.91
CA ILE A 315 -5.06 -10.60 1.47
C ILE A 315 -4.70 -12.02 1.02
N ALA A 316 -5.27 -12.50 -0.08
CA ALA A 316 -4.99 -13.82 -0.63
C ALA A 316 -5.03 -13.81 -2.16
N ILE A 317 -3.99 -14.32 -2.80
CA ILE A 317 -3.89 -14.40 -4.26
C ILE A 317 -3.68 -15.83 -4.74
N PRO A 318 -4.33 -16.26 -5.84
CA PRO A 318 -4.07 -17.54 -6.46
C PRO A 318 -2.86 -17.44 -7.40
N TYR A 319 -1.93 -18.40 -7.32
CA TYR A 319 -0.79 -18.50 -8.22
C TYR A 319 -0.31 -19.95 -8.35
N ARG A 320 -0.15 -20.45 -9.59
CA ARG A 320 0.32 -21.81 -9.90
C ARG A 320 -0.43 -22.93 -9.15
N GLY A 321 -1.76 -22.82 -9.03
CA GLY A 321 -2.61 -23.83 -8.39
C GLY A 321 -2.57 -23.84 -6.85
N TYR A 322 -1.94 -22.83 -6.25
CA TYR A 322 -1.92 -22.60 -4.80
C TYR A 322 -2.42 -21.19 -4.49
N TRP A 323 -2.83 -20.98 -3.25
CA TRP A 323 -3.10 -19.67 -2.67
C TRP A 323 -1.92 -19.22 -1.83
N PHE A 324 -1.58 -17.94 -1.94
CA PHE A 324 -0.61 -17.26 -1.09
C PHE A 324 -1.30 -16.16 -0.32
N TRP A 325 -1.09 -16.05 0.99
CA TRP A 325 -1.82 -15.09 1.81
C TRP A 325 -1.04 -14.58 3.02
N ILE A 326 -1.52 -13.45 3.56
CA ILE A 326 -1.19 -12.96 4.90
C ILE A 326 -2.41 -13.19 5.78
N ASP A 327 -2.23 -13.85 6.92
CA ASP A 327 -3.31 -14.14 7.87
C ASP A 327 -3.88 -12.84 8.47
N ASP A 328 -5.21 -12.74 8.58
CA ASP A 328 -5.83 -11.52 9.11
C ASP A 328 -5.51 -11.25 10.59
N LYS A 329 -5.12 -12.30 11.32
CA LYS A 329 -4.70 -12.27 12.73
C LYS A 329 -3.21 -11.93 12.90
N ASP A 330 -2.42 -11.92 11.82
CA ASP A 330 -1.01 -11.51 11.84
C ASP A 330 -0.86 -9.99 11.70
N LEU A 331 -1.13 -9.29 12.79
CA LEU A 331 -1.03 -7.83 12.85
C LEU A 331 0.38 -7.28 12.50
N PRO A 332 1.50 -7.89 12.94
CA PRO A 332 2.83 -7.51 12.48
C PRO A 332 3.00 -7.54 10.95
N SER A 333 2.64 -8.65 10.30
CA SER A 333 2.73 -8.79 8.84
C SER A 333 1.83 -7.79 8.11
N LYS A 334 0.60 -7.57 8.62
CA LYS A 334 -0.33 -6.55 8.07
C LYS A 334 0.26 -5.15 8.14
N ARG A 335 0.78 -4.74 9.29
CA ARG A 335 1.40 -3.41 9.48
C ARG A 335 2.58 -3.21 8.55
N LEU A 336 3.42 -4.22 8.39
CA LEU A 336 4.56 -4.17 7.47
C LEU A 336 4.09 -4.04 6.02
N PHE A 337 3.16 -4.89 5.58
CA PHE A 337 2.63 -4.85 4.22
C PHE A 337 1.97 -3.50 3.91
N SER A 338 1.20 -2.94 4.84
CA SER A 338 0.65 -1.59 4.69
C SER A 338 1.75 -0.51 4.66
N SER A 339 2.80 -0.63 5.49
CA SER A 339 3.93 0.32 5.49
C SER A 339 4.69 0.30 4.16
N LEU A 340 4.89 -0.88 3.58
CA LEU A 340 5.45 -1.05 2.24
C LEU A 340 4.65 -0.28 1.19
N MET A 341 3.33 -0.33 1.28
CA MET A 341 2.46 0.39 0.35
C MET A 341 2.61 1.90 0.47
N PHE A 342 2.71 2.43 1.69
CA PHE A 342 3.01 3.85 1.91
C PHE A 342 4.37 4.27 1.36
N VAL A 343 5.42 3.45 1.56
CA VAL A 343 6.74 3.72 0.99
C VAL A 343 6.68 3.77 -0.53
N PHE A 344 5.92 2.86 -1.16
CA PHE A 344 5.77 2.82 -2.62
C PHE A 344 5.10 4.08 -3.17
N THR A 345 4.00 4.54 -2.57
CA THR A 345 3.33 5.78 -2.97
C THR A 345 4.24 7.02 -2.88
N LEU A 346 5.18 7.05 -1.93
CA LEU A 346 6.12 8.18 -1.81
C LEU A 346 7.24 8.16 -2.84
N THR A 347 7.61 6.97 -3.32
CA THR A 347 8.55 6.82 -4.44
C THR A 347 7.89 7.12 -5.78
N GLU A 348 6.56 7.01 -5.86
CA GLU A 348 5.74 7.54 -6.94
C GLU A 348 5.63 9.06 -6.82
N THR A 349 6.75 9.77 -7.02
CA THR A 349 6.71 11.22 -7.16
C THR A 349 5.85 11.57 -8.38
N GLU A 350 5.03 12.64 -8.29
CA GLU A 350 4.17 13.12 -9.37
C GLU A 350 4.95 13.19 -10.69
N SER A 351 4.71 12.23 -11.59
CA SER A 351 4.93 12.48 -13.00
C SER A 351 4.04 13.68 -13.34
N LYS A 352 4.64 14.78 -13.79
CA LYS A 352 3.92 15.90 -14.41
C LYS A 352 3.21 15.39 -15.66
N GLU A 353 2.11 14.67 -15.49
CA GLU A 353 1.32 14.11 -16.57
C GLU A 353 -0.14 14.44 -16.33
N GLY A 354 -0.62 15.38 -17.15
CA GLY A 354 -2.02 15.60 -17.49
C GLY A 354 -2.92 15.98 -16.32
N ALA A 355 -3.30 17.27 -16.26
CA ALA A 355 -4.51 17.65 -15.54
C ALA A 355 -5.65 16.67 -15.87
N PRO A 356 -6.49 16.28 -14.88
CA PRO A 356 -7.57 15.34 -15.12
C PRO A 356 -8.43 15.84 -16.28
N ILE A 357 -8.44 15.11 -17.40
CA ILE A 357 -9.30 15.42 -18.53
C ILE A 357 -10.71 14.97 -18.12
N VAL A 358 -11.45 15.90 -17.52
CA VAL A 358 -12.87 15.74 -17.30
C VAL A 358 -13.56 15.94 -18.65
N THR A 359 -13.80 14.85 -19.37
CA THR A 359 -14.64 14.88 -20.56
C THR A 359 -16.10 14.77 -20.12
N ILE A 360 -16.77 15.90 -19.96
CA ILE A 360 -18.24 15.92 -19.82
C ILE A 360 -18.82 15.65 -21.22
N PRO A 361 -19.61 14.59 -21.44
CA PRO A 361 -20.32 14.43 -22.69
C PRO A 361 -21.34 15.57 -22.82
N VAL A 362 -21.15 16.41 -23.83
CA VAL A 362 -22.19 17.29 -24.36
C VAL A 362 -22.93 16.53 -25.45
N GLY A 363 -24.17 16.12 -25.18
CA GLY A 363 -25.08 15.67 -26.22
C GLY A 363 -26.14 14.68 -25.74
N GLY A 364 -27.39 15.14 -25.69
CA GLY A 364 -28.60 14.36 -25.46
C GLY A 364 -29.72 15.18 -24.86
#